data_AF-A0A7C7S161-F1
#
_entry.id   AF-A0A7C7S161-F1
#
_cell.length_a   1.000
_cell.length_b   1.000
_cell.length_c   1.000
_cell.angle_alpha   90.00
_cell.angle_beta   90.00
_cell.angle_gamma   90.00
#
_symmetry.space_group_name_H-M   'P 1'
#
loop_
_entity.id
_entity.type
_entity.pdbx_description
1 polymer ?
#
loop_
_entity_poly.entity_id
_entity_poly.type
_entity_poly.pdbx_seq_one_letter_code
_entity_poly.pdbx_strand_id
1 'polypeptide(L)' 'FMIPSQEYSFLSSNLVKEIARHNGDVSKLVPYGVKKELKKINQ' A
#
# COMPACT_ATOMS: atom_id res chain seq x y z
N PHE A 1 1.04 8.07 21.73
CA PHE A 1 1.29 8.40 20.31
C PHE A 1 2.34 7.45 19.77
N MET A 2 2.10 6.83 18.61
CA MET A 2 3.10 6.02 17.92
C MET A 2 3.88 6.94 16.99
N ILE A 3 5.21 6.92 17.10
CA ILE A 3 6.08 7.53 16.07
C ILE A 3 6.15 6.52 14.92
N PRO A 4 5.78 6.89 13.69
CA PRO A 4 5.95 6.00 12.55
C PRO A 4 7.43 5.68 12.37
N SER A 5 7.77 4.44 12.01
CA SER A 5 9.17 4.12 11.73
C SER A 5 9.62 4.90 10.48
N GLN A 6 10.89 5.32 10.50
CA GLN A 6 11.42 6.25 9.49
C GLN A 6 11.33 5.69 8.06
N GLU A 7 11.36 4.37 7.92
CA GLU A 7 11.17 3.65 6.66
C GLU A 7 9.79 3.89 6.01
N TYR A 8 8.76 4.25 6.79
CA TYR A 8 7.40 4.52 6.31
C TYR A 8 7.04 6.01 6.29
N SER A 9 7.96 6.92 6.67
CA SER A 9 7.70 8.37 6.70
C SER A 9 7.29 8.96 5.35
N PHE A 10 7.65 8.29 4.24
CA PHE A 10 7.30 8.70 2.88
C PHE A 10 6.10 7.92 2.29
N LEU A 11 5.57 6.93 3.01
CA LEU A 11 4.49 6.08 2.51
C LEU A 11 3.14 6.78 2.67
N SER A 12 2.43 6.98 1.56
CA SER A 12 1.05 7.48 1.56
C SER A 12 0.08 6.47 0.96
N SER A 13 -1.17 6.48 1.42
CA SER A 13 -2.22 5.63 0.84
C SER A 13 -2.46 5.91 -0.64
N ASN A 14 -2.25 7.15 -1.09
CA ASN A 14 -2.40 7.51 -2.51
C ASN A 14 -1.30 6.87 -3.35
N LEU A 15 -0.05 6.89 -2.89
CA LEU A 15 1.06 6.22 -3.57
C LEU A 15 0.80 4.72 -3.75
N VAL A 16 0.36 4.05 -2.68
CA VAL A 16 0.05 2.61 -2.73
C VAL A 16 -1.07 2.30 -3.74
N LYS A 17 -2.13 3.12 -3.77
CA LYS A 17 -3.25 2.93 -4.71
C LYS A 17 -2.82 3.12 -6.16
N GLU A 18 -1.99 4.13 -6.44
CA GLU A 18 -1.47 4.37 -7.79
C GLU A 18 -0.61 3.19 -8.29
N ILE A 19 0.30 2.70 -7.46
CA ILE A 19 1.09 1.50 -7.79
C ILE A 19 0.17 0.31 -8.10
N ALA A 20 -0.83 0.06 -7.24
CA ALA A 20 -1.77 -1.04 -7.42
C ALA A 20 -2.66 -0.89 -8.68
N ARG A 21 -3.01 0.33 -9.09
CA ARG A 21 -3.79 0.61 -10.31
C ARG A 21 -3.01 0.31 -11.58
N HIS A 22 -1.71 0.55 -11.56
CA HIS A 22 -0.81 0.26 -12.69
C HIS A 22 -0.23 -1.15 -12.65
N ASN A 23 -0.89 -2.11 -11.98
CA ASN A 23 -0.46 -3.50 -11.82
C ASN A 23 0.91 -3.69 -11.13
N GLY A 24 1.38 -2.68 -10.37
CA GLY A 24 2.60 -2.79 -9.57
C GLY A 24 2.41 -3.63 -8.31
N ASP A 25 3.47 -4.27 -7.83
CA ASP A 25 3.41 -5.07 -6.59
C ASP A 25 3.53 -4.19 -5.34
N VAL A 26 2.52 -4.29 -4.46
CA VAL A 26 2.44 -3.58 -3.18
C VAL A 26 2.71 -4.49 -1.98
N SER A 27 3.15 -5.74 -2.18
CA SER A 27 3.34 -6.74 -1.11
C SER A 27 4.25 -6.31 0.04
N LYS A 28 5.24 -5.45 -0.25
CA LYS A 28 6.19 -4.92 0.74
C LYS A 28 5.72 -3.61 1.39
N LEU A 29 4.66 -3.01 0.86
CA LEU A 29 4.16 -1.70 1.29
C LEU A 29 2.92 -1.83 2.18
N VAL A 30 2.20 -2.95 2.10
CA VAL A 30 0.98 -3.18 2.87
C VAL A 30 0.89 -4.62 3.40
N PRO A 31 0.17 -4.83 4.52
CA PRO A 31 -0.16 -6.17 5.00
C PRO A 31 -0.93 -6.99 3.96
N TYR A 32 -0.84 -8.32 4.05
CA TYR A 32 -1.49 -9.26 3.14
C TYR A 32 -3.00 -9.02 2.98
N GLY A 33 -3.71 -8.74 4.09
CA GLY A 33 -5.15 -8.44 4.06
C GLY A 33 -5.46 -7.23 3.17
N VAL A 34 -4.68 -6.16 3.27
CA VAL A 34 -4.85 -4.95 2.46
C VAL A 34 -4.53 -5.23 0.99
N LYS A 35 -3.45 -5.99 0.69
CA LYS A 35 -3.12 -6.41 -0.69
C LYS A 35 -4.27 -7.18 -1.34
N LYS A 36 -4.93 -8.07 -0.60
CA LYS A 36 -6.07 -8.86 -1.08
C LYS A 36 -7.26 -7.97 -1.43
N GLU A 37 -7.58 -7.00 -0.58
CA GLU A 37 -8.71 -6.10 -0.83
C GLU A 37 -8.42 -5.09 -1.95
N LEU A 38 -7.18 -4.57 -2.04
CA LEU A 38 -6.77 -3.68 -3.14
C LEU A 38 -6.97 -4.30 -4.52
N LYS A 39 -6.75 -5.61 -4.66
CA LYS A 39 -7.00 -6.34 -5.92
C LYS A 39 -8.48 -6.36 -6.31
N LYS A 40 -9.42 -6.32 -5.35
CA LYS A 40 -10.86 -6.34 -5.64
C LYS A 40 -11.39 -4.97 -6.04
N ILE A 41 -10.75 -3.89 -5.59
CA ILE A 41 -11.16 -2.50 -5.87
C ILE A 41 -10.75 -2.07 -7.27
N ASN A 42 -9.65 -2.62 -7.78
CA ASN A 42 -9.05 -2.22 -9.06
C ASN A 42 -9.38 -3.17 -10.23
N GLN A 43 -10.25 -4.17 -10.00
CA GLN A 43 -10.87 -4.98 -11.05
C GLN A 43 -12.25 -4.42 -11.39
#